data_AF-A0A956ETX0-F1
#
_entry.id   AF-A0A956ETX0-F1
#
_cell.length_a   1.000
_cell.length_b   1.000
_cell.length_c   1.000
_cell.angle_alpha   90.00
_cell.angle_beta   90.00
_cell.angle_gamma   90.00
#
_symmetry.space_group_name_H-M   'P 1'
#
loop_
_entity.id
_entity.type
_entity.pdbx_description
1 polymer ?
#
loop_
_entity_poly.entity_id
_entity_poly.type
_entity_poly.pdbx_seq_one_letter_code
_entity_poly.pdbx_strand_id
1 'polypeptide(L)'
;MKWLLSLALAVCVLGAPALAAAQWQEPGATNGWGNDAPPSGWGTPSNGWGQPGSERELTPAEPEMETVSYGWQTLTADGLTAVATVTTGGVGAVGYFFAVPIIHLAHGRAGAALASFGFRSVLPIGFALGAIALDNGGDHGYGPPLLGAIAGVATAIALDAAWLARETRPKREPPKAASAPLLQVSQHSAMGGWQGTF
;
A
#
# COMPACT_ATOMS: atom_id res chain seq x y z
N MET A 1 -5.40 -35.71 -1.64
CA MET A 1 -4.15 -34.92 -1.74
C MET A 1 -3.98 -34.19 -3.07
N LYS A 2 -4.07 -34.85 -4.25
CA LYS A 2 -3.90 -34.18 -5.56
C LYS A 2 -4.85 -32.98 -5.82
N TRP A 3 -6.07 -33.05 -5.28
CA TRP A 3 -7.12 -32.03 -5.43
C TRP A 3 -6.91 -30.79 -4.56
N LEU A 4 -6.25 -30.92 -3.39
CA LEU A 4 -5.87 -29.77 -2.55
C LEU A 4 -4.76 -28.94 -3.20
N LEU A 5 -3.84 -29.59 -3.93
CA LEU A 5 -2.80 -28.91 -4.71
C LEU A 5 -3.42 -28.07 -5.84
N SER A 6 -4.43 -28.60 -6.52
CA SER A 6 -5.14 -27.90 -7.61
C SER A 6 -5.95 -26.70 -7.11
N LEU A 7 -6.57 -26.80 -5.93
CA LEU A 7 -7.34 -25.69 -5.34
C LEU A 7 -6.41 -24.56 -4.86
N ALA A 8 -5.29 -24.90 -4.21
CA ALA A 8 -4.28 -23.94 -3.77
C ALA A 8 -3.63 -23.19 -4.96
N LEU A 9 -3.35 -23.91 -6.07
CA LEU A 9 -2.85 -23.28 -7.29
C LEU A 9 -3.89 -22.34 -7.93
N ALA A 10 -5.17 -22.73 -7.95
CA ALA A 10 -6.23 -21.91 -8.54
C ALA A 10 -6.42 -20.57 -7.80
N VAL A 11 -6.33 -20.57 -6.47
CA VAL A 11 -6.41 -19.34 -5.65
C VAL A 11 -5.19 -18.44 -5.88
N CYS A 12 -3.99 -19.01 -6.03
CA CYS A 12 -2.77 -18.24 -6.27
C CYS A 12 -2.69 -17.65 -7.69
N VAL A 13 -3.17 -18.37 -8.72
CA VAL A 13 -3.01 -17.97 -10.13
C VAL A 13 -4.12 -17.04 -10.61
N LEU A 14 -5.34 -17.15 -10.07
CA LEU A 14 -6.50 -16.38 -10.56
C LEU A 14 -6.80 -15.10 -9.75
N GLY A 15 -6.26 -14.97 -8.53
CA GLY A 15 -6.54 -13.79 -7.67
C GLY A 15 -5.58 -12.61 -7.85
N ALA A 16 -4.34 -12.84 -8.30
CA ALA A 16 -3.27 -11.83 -8.21
C ALA A 16 -3.35 -10.68 -9.24
N PRO A 17 -3.73 -10.87 -10.52
CA PRO A 17 -3.72 -9.75 -11.47
C PRO A 17 -5.04 -8.97 -11.53
N ALA A 18 -6.17 -9.53 -11.10
CA ALA A 18 -7.47 -8.87 -11.22
C ALA A 18 -7.70 -7.77 -10.16
N LEU A 19 -7.12 -7.88 -8.97
CA LEU A 19 -7.19 -6.83 -7.94
C LEU A 19 -6.10 -5.76 -8.06
N ALA A 20 -4.99 -6.03 -8.75
CA ALA A 20 -3.94 -5.05 -8.97
C ALA A 20 -4.33 -3.98 -10.03
N ALA A 21 -5.28 -4.29 -10.91
CA ALA A 21 -5.79 -3.36 -11.92
C ALA A 21 -7.04 -2.58 -11.47
N ALA A 22 -7.64 -2.94 -10.33
CA ALA A 22 -8.54 -2.03 -9.65
C ALA A 22 -7.67 -0.94 -9.00
N GLN A 23 -7.21 0.01 -9.83
CA GLN A 23 -6.87 1.35 -9.35
C GLN A 23 -8.07 1.78 -8.52
N TRP A 24 -7.94 1.67 -7.21
CA TRP A 24 -8.83 2.30 -6.27
C TRP A 24 -8.64 3.81 -6.51
N GLN A 25 -9.34 4.34 -7.52
CA GLN A 25 -9.59 5.75 -7.63
C GLN A 25 -10.31 6.08 -6.33
N GLU A 26 -9.62 6.78 -5.43
CA GLU A 26 -10.28 7.29 -4.25
C GLU A 26 -11.52 8.06 -4.74
N PRO A 27 -12.75 7.64 -4.37
CA PRO A 27 -13.93 8.43 -4.68
C PRO A 27 -13.65 9.78 -4.04
N GLY A 28 -13.55 10.80 -4.90
CA GLY A 28 -12.95 12.09 -4.58
C GLY A 28 -13.27 12.47 -3.14
N ALA A 29 -12.24 12.40 -2.29
CA ALA A 29 -12.28 12.99 -0.97
C ALA A 29 -12.39 14.50 -1.21
N THR A 30 -13.61 14.94 -1.48
CA THR A 30 -14.05 16.28 -1.21
C THR A 30 -13.89 16.40 0.29
N ASN A 31 -12.72 16.87 0.71
CA ASN A 31 -12.51 17.56 1.96
C ASN A 31 -13.36 18.85 1.96
N GLY A 32 -14.67 18.67 1.81
CA GLY A 32 -15.73 19.58 2.20
C GLY A 32 -15.89 19.56 3.72
N TRP A 33 -14.77 19.64 4.43
CA TRP A 33 -14.77 20.36 5.68
C TRP A 33 -14.86 21.83 5.28
N GLY A 34 -16.10 22.24 5.03
CA GLY A 34 -16.51 23.62 5.01
C GLY A 34 -16.01 24.26 6.29
N ASN A 35 -14.85 24.91 6.19
CA ASN A 35 -14.60 26.13 6.92
C ASN A 35 -15.50 27.18 6.25
N ASP A 36 -16.81 27.04 6.47
CA ASP A 36 -17.73 28.15 6.37
C ASP A 36 -17.30 29.12 7.46
N ALA A 37 -16.33 29.97 7.11
CA ALA A 37 -15.98 31.12 7.90
C ALA A 37 -17.29 31.88 8.17
N PRO A 38 -17.56 32.28 9.42
CA PRO A 38 -18.74 33.09 9.69
C PRO A 38 -18.67 34.34 8.80
N PRO A 39 -19.80 34.79 8.22
CA PRO A 39 -19.82 36.02 7.43
C PRO A 39 -19.44 37.18 8.37
N SER A 40 -18.18 37.60 8.31
CA SER A 40 -17.68 38.75 9.03
C SER A 40 -18.23 40.01 8.37
N GLY A 41 -19.40 40.43 8.84
CA GLY A 41 -19.90 41.77 8.66
C GLY A 41 -18.95 42.81 9.27
N TRP A 42 -19.01 44.00 8.69
CA TRP A 42 -18.46 45.29 9.14
C TRP A 42 -17.00 45.56 8.79
N GLY A 43 -16.84 46.10 7.57
CA GLY A 43 -15.61 46.70 7.11
C GLY A 43 -15.14 47.84 8.01
N THR A 44 -13.82 47.90 8.17
CA THR A 44 -13.10 49.13 8.50
C THR A 44 -12.54 49.69 7.19
N PRO A 45 -12.81 50.95 6.82
CA PRO A 45 -12.20 51.57 5.65
C PRO A 45 -10.69 51.72 5.91
N SER A 46 -9.89 50.95 5.20
CA SER A 46 -8.43 51.06 5.21
C SER A 46 -8.02 52.34 4.49
N ASN A 47 -7.58 53.31 5.28
CA ASN A 47 -6.96 54.57 4.91
C ASN A 47 -5.54 54.35 4.34
N GLY A 48 -5.48 54.02 3.05
CA GLY A 48 -4.73 54.75 2.00
C GLY A 48 -3.25 55.14 2.16
N TRP A 49 -2.52 54.72 3.19
CA TRP A 49 -1.08 55.00 3.30
C TRP A 49 -0.29 53.72 3.11
N GLY A 50 0.35 53.61 1.94
CA GLY A 50 1.19 52.48 1.55
C GLY A 50 2.23 52.18 2.62
N GLN A 51 2.23 50.93 3.08
CA GLN A 51 3.32 50.35 3.85
C GLN A 51 4.35 49.82 2.84
N PRO A 52 5.47 50.53 2.59
CA PRO A 52 6.59 49.95 1.87
C PRO A 52 7.19 48.84 2.75
N GLY A 53 7.08 47.59 2.28
CA GLY A 53 7.81 46.47 2.89
C GLY A 53 6.97 45.44 3.65
N SER A 54 5.70 45.22 3.31
CA SER A 54 5.11 43.90 3.56
C SER A 54 5.68 42.91 2.54
N GLU A 55 6.96 42.58 2.71
CA GLU A 55 7.48 41.29 2.30
C GLU A 55 6.50 40.28 2.90
N ARG A 56 5.59 39.76 2.06
CA ARG A 56 4.72 38.69 2.48
C ARG A 56 5.69 37.59 2.87
N GLU A 57 5.84 37.39 4.17
CA GLU A 57 6.45 36.20 4.72
C GLU A 57 5.68 35.06 4.07
N LEU A 58 6.25 34.51 3.01
CA LEU A 58 5.68 33.41 2.27
C LEU A 58 5.79 32.25 3.23
N THR A 59 4.77 32.06 4.06
CA THR A 59 4.64 30.85 4.86
C THR A 59 4.88 29.70 3.88
N PRO A 60 5.95 28.92 4.05
CA PRO A 60 6.25 27.83 3.14
C PRO A 60 4.99 26.99 3.01
N ALA A 61 4.52 26.77 1.78
CA ALA A 61 3.35 25.93 1.57
C ALA A 61 3.65 24.57 2.23
N GLU A 62 2.73 24.12 3.09
CA GLU A 62 2.85 22.80 3.70
C GLU A 62 2.97 21.76 2.58
N PRO A 63 3.94 20.85 2.63
CA PRO A 63 4.12 19.87 1.56
C PRO A 63 2.83 19.06 1.40
N GLU A 64 2.30 19.00 0.18
CA GLU A 64 1.18 18.11 -0.13
C GLU A 64 1.62 16.67 0.14
N MET A 65 0.83 15.90 0.89
CA MET A 65 1.15 14.50 1.21
C MET A 65 0.36 13.57 0.30
N GLU A 66 1.00 12.56 -0.27
CA GLU A 66 0.38 11.50 -1.07
C GLU A 66 0.45 10.14 -0.35
N THR A 67 -0.55 9.29 -0.57
CA THR A 67 -0.52 7.91 -0.06
C THR A 67 -0.17 6.95 -1.19
N VAL A 68 0.95 6.26 -1.05
CA VAL A 68 1.44 5.27 -2.02
C VAL A 68 1.25 3.86 -1.45
N SER A 69 0.67 2.96 -2.24
CA SER A 69 0.54 1.55 -1.87
C SER A 69 1.72 0.73 -2.37
N TYR A 70 2.24 -0.14 -1.50
CA TYR A 70 3.21 -1.18 -1.84
C TYR A 70 2.63 -2.60 -1.66
N GLY A 71 1.30 -2.74 -1.61
CA GLY A 71 0.62 -4.01 -1.37
C GLY A 71 0.91 -5.10 -2.41
N TRP A 72 1.27 -4.75 -3.65
CA TRP A 72 1.67 -5.77 -4.63
C TRP A 72 2.96 -6.52 -4.22
N GLN A 73 3.86 -5.86 -3.48
CA GLN A 73 5.09 -6.48 -2.98
C GLN A 73 4.76 -7.53 -1.92
N THR A 74 3.83 -7.21 -1.01
CA THR A 74 3.38 -8.14 0.03
C THR A 74 2.62 -9.32 -0.59
N LEU A 75 1.75 -9.07 -1.58
CA LEU A 75 1.06 -10.13 -2.33
C LEU A 75 2.04 -11.06 -3.07
N THR A 76 3.10 -10.52 -3.68
CA THR A 76 4.11 -11.33 -4.36
C THR A 76 4.87 -12.21 -3.36
N ALA A 77 5.26 -11.64 -2.21
CA ALA A 77 5.89 -12.41 -1.14
C ALA A 77 4.97 -13.52 -0.61
N ASP A 78 3.67 -13.24 -0.45
CA ASP A 78 2.68 -14.23 -0.03
C ASP A 78 2.50 -15.35 -1.07
N GLY A 79 2.42 -15.01 -2.35
CA GLY A 79 2.36 -16.00 -3.42
C GLY A 79 3.59 -16.92 -3.43
N LEU A 80 4.79 -16.36 -3.31
CA LEU A 80 6.04 -17.12 -3.27
C LEU A 80 6.13 -18.02 -2.03
N THR A 81 5.71 -17.53 -0.86
CA THR A 81 5.74 -18.32 0.38
C THR A 81 4.67 -19.41 0.39
N ALA A 82 3.50 -19.19 -0.22
CA ALA A 82 2.49 -20.21 -0.45
C ALA A 82 3.03 -21.34 -1.34
N VAL A 83 3.65 -21.00 -2.48
CA VAL A 83 4.30 -21.97 -3.37
C VAL A 83 5.41 -22.74 -2.62
N ALA A 84 6.26 -22.04 -1.87
CA ALA A 84 7.29 -22.66 -1.06
C ALA A 84 6.70 -23.59 0.01
N THR A 85 5.57 -23.24 0.62
CA THR A 85 4.92 -24.08 1.64
C THR A 85 4.45 -25.39 1.05
N VAL A 86 3.90 -25.35 -0.16
CA VAL A 86 3.46 -26.56 -0.88
C VAL A 86 4.63 -27.44 -1.31
N THR A 87 5.75 -26.85 -1.75
CA THR A 87 6.89 -27.60 -2.29
C THR A 87 7.90 -28.06 -1.24
N THR A 88 8.06 -27.32 -0.15
CA THR A 88 9.09 -27.54 0.88
C THR A 88 8.51 -27.78 2.28
N GLY A 89 7.20 -27.64 2.46
CA GLY A 89 6.55 -27.76 3.77
C GLY A 89 6.93 -26.62 4.71
N GLY A 90 7.62 -26.95 5.81
CA GLY A 90 7.89 -26.04 6.92
C GLY A 90 8.70 -24.79 6.55
N VAL A 91 9.58 -24.86 5.55
CA VAL A 91 10.39 -23.69 5.13
C VAL A 91 9.51 -22.58 4.56
N GLY A 92 8.52 -22.94 3.73
CA GLY A 92 7.55 -21.96 3.22
C GLY A 92 6.69 -21.36 4.32
N ALA A 93 6.34 -22.15 5.35
CA ALA A 93 5.59 -21.64 6.50
C ALA A 93 6.38 -20.60 7.29
N VAL A 94 7.69 -20.79 7.50
CA VAL A 94 8.56 -19.77 8.07
C VAL A 94 8.56 -18.52 7.19
N GLY A 95 8.66 -18.69 5.88
CA GLY A 95 8.56 -17.59 4.92
C GLY A 95 7.25 -16.80 5.07
N TYR A 96 6.11 -17.48 5.20
CA TYR A 96 4.81 -16.86 5.40
C TYR A 96 4.78 -15.94 6.63
N PHE A 97 5.41 -16.33 7.74
CA PHE A 97 5.42 -15.50 8.96
C PHE A 97 6.33 -14.28 8.87
N PHE A 98 7.42 -14.32 8.10
CA PHE A 98 8.45 -13.27 8.16
C PHE A 98 8.56 -12.42 6.90
N ALA A 99 8.22 -12.93 5.71
CA ALA A 99 8.47 -12.23 4.46
C ALA A 99 7.79 -10.85 4.42
N VAL A 100 6.49 -10.78 4.74
CA VAL A 100 5.72 -9.53 4.71
C VAL A 100 6.07 -8.59 5.88
N PRO A 101 6.21 -9.07 7.14
CA PRO A 101 6.73 -8.22 8.22
C PRO A 101 8.10 -7.59 7.90
N ILE A 102 9.01 -8.32 7.24
CA ILE A 102 10.30 -7.77 6.78
C ILE A 102 10.08 -6.66 5.74
N ILE A 103 9.14 -6.80 4.80
CA ILE A 103 8.79 -5.74 3.84
C ILE A 103 8.26 -4.49 4.57
N HIS A 104 7.38 -4.64 5.57
CA HIS A 104 6.92 -3.50 6.37
C HIS A 104 8.08 -2.83 7.13
N LEU A 105 9.03 -3.59 7.67
CA LEU A 105 10.24 -3.05 8.30
C LEU A 105 11.14 -2.32 7.31
N ALA A 106 11.30 -2.83 6.09
CA ALA A 106 12.08 -2.18 5.04
C ALA A 106 11.50 -0.81 4.62
N HIS A 107 10.18 -0.63 4.79
CA HIS A 107 9.50 0.65 4.62
C HIS A 107 9.52 1.54 5.88
N GLY A 108 10.23 1.16 6.94
CA GLY A 108 10.29 1.91 8.19
C GLY A 108 9.03 1.82 9.05
N ARG A 109 8.15 0.83 8.81
CA ARG A 109 6.83 0.73 9.43
C ARG A 109 6.75 -0.41 10.44
N ALA A 110 7.50 -0.28 11.54
CA ALA A 110 7.59 -1.30 12.59
C ALA A 110 6.22 -1.69 13.19
N GLY A 111 5.31 -0.73 13.39
CA GLY A 111 3.96 -1.01 13.88
C GLY A 111 3.15 -1.88 12.91
N ALA A 112 3.28 -1.63 11.60
CA ALA A 112 2.64 -2.44 10.57
C ALA A 112 3.27 -3.85 10.49
N ALA A 113 4.59 -3.96 10.68
CA ALA A 113 5.27 -5.26 10.72
C ALA A 113 4.77 -6.13 11.89
N LEU A 114 4.64 -5.54 13.08
CA LEU A 114 4.12 -6.24 14.27
C LEU A 114 2.66 -6.64 14.08
N ALA A 115 1.83 -5.76 13.54
CA ALA A 115 0.43 -6.06 13.24
C ALA A 115 0.28 -7.20 12.21
N SER A 116 1.05 -7.16 11.11
CA SER A 116 1.09 -8.22 10.10
C SER A 116 1.48 -9.58 10.70
N PHE A 117 2.55 -9.61 11.50
CA PHE A 117 2.96 -10.85 12.20
C PHE A 117 1.86 -11.38 13.13
N GLY A 118 1.20 -10.47 13.87
CA GLY A 118 0.07 -10.79 14.73
C GLY A 118 -1.11 -11.39 13.97
N PHE A 119 -1.55 -10.75 12.88
CA PHE A 119 -2.64 -11.23 12.04
C PHE A 119 -2.35 -12.60 11.44
N ARG A 120 -1.13 -12.83 10.95
CA ARG A 120 -0.68 -14.11 10.39
C ARG A 120 -0.63 -15.23 11.41
N SER A 121 -0.43 -14.90 12.69
CA SER A 121 -0.42 -15.88 13.78
C SER A 121 -1.83 -16.18 14.29
N VAL A 122 -2.64 -15.14 14.49
CA VAL A 122 -3.93 -15.26 15.18
C VAL A 122 -5.07 -15.59 14.24
N LEU A 123 -5.15 -15.01 13.03
CA LEU A 123 -6.31 -15.20 12.15
C LEU A 123 -6.46 -16.65 11.65
N PRO A 124 -5.41 -17.35 11.18
CA PRO A 124 -5.54 -18.75 10.79
C PRO A 124 -6.05 -19.63 11.93
N ILE A 125 -5.54 -19.42 13.15
CA ILE A 125 -5.96 -20.18 14.34
C ILE A 125 -7.40 -19.82 14.71
N GLY A 126 -7.74 -18.53 14.75
CA GLY A 126 -9.06 -18.05 15.13
C GLY A 126 -10.15 -18.53 14.17
N PHE A 127 -9.90 -18.49 12.86
CA PHE A 127 -10.85 -19.02 11.87
C PHE A 127 -10.94 -20.55 11.90
N ALA A 128 -9.82 -21.26 12.13
CA ALA A 128 -9.86 -22.71 12.31
C ALA A 128 -10.71 -23.13 13.51
N LEU A 129 -10.53 -22.46 14.66
CA LEU A 129 -11.34 -22.69 15.87
C LEU A 129 -12.80 -22.28 15.65
N GLY A 130 -13.05 -21.17 14.96
CA GLY A 130 -14.40 -20.76 14.59
C GLY A 130 -15.10 -21.79 13.70
N ALA A 131 -14.39 -22.38 12.75
CA ALA A 131 -14.93 -23.44 11.90
C ALA A 131 -15.26 -24.71 12.69
N ILE A 132 -14.46 -25.07 13.70
CA ILE A 132 -14.77 -26.16 14.63
C ILE A 132 -16.03 -25.86 15.43
N ALA A 133 -16.16 -24.64 15.96
CA ALA A 133 -17.31 -24.25 16.78
C ALA A 133 -18.63 -24.23 15.99
N LEU A 134 -18.57 -24.00 14.67
CA LEU A 134 -19.74 -24.00 13.78
C LEU A 134 -20.06 -25.40 13.23
N ASP A 135 -19.20 -26.40 13.46
CA ASP A 135 -19.43 -27.77 13.00
C ASP A 135 -20.37 -28.51 13.97
N ASN A 136 -21.54 -28.93 13.47
CA ASN A 136 -22.61 -29.53 14.28
C ASN A 136 -22.41 -31.05 14.52
N GLY A 137 -21.17 -31.50 14.65
CA GLY A 137 -20.85 -32.89 15.04
C GLY A 137 -20.93 -33.91 13.90
N GLY A 138 -20.75 -33.48 12.65
CA GLY A 138 -20.52 -34.42 11.54
C GLY A 138 -19.13 -35.04 11.61
N ASP A 139 -18.98 -36.30 11.20
CA ASP A 139 -17.68 -36.99 11.14
C ASP A 139 -16.88 -36.49 9.91
N HIS A 140 -16.47 -35.22 9.95
CA HIS A 140 -15.89 -34.49 8.81
C HIS A 140 -14.35 -34.42 8.84
N GLY A 141 -13.71 -35.06 9.84
CA GLY A 141 -12.26 -35.07 10.00
C GLY A 141 -11.66 -33.65 10.07
N TYR A 142 -10.49 -33.45 9.47
CA TYR A 142 -9.78 -32.16 9.50
C TYR A 142 -10.29 -31.14 8.47
N GLY A 143 -11.39 -31.41 7.77
CA GLY A 143 -11.90 -30.55 6.70
C GLY A 143 -12.27 -29.13 7.17
N PRO A 144 -13.21 -28.98 8.13
CA PRO A 144 -13.64 -27.66 8.59
C PRO A 144 -12.50 -26.81 9.20
N PRO A 145 -11.65 -27.33 10.11
CA PRO A 145 -10.52 -26.56 10.64
C PRO A 145 -9.55 -26.09 9.56
N LEU A 146 -9.26 -26.93 8.57
CA LEU A 146 -8.35 -26.59 7.47
C LEU A 146 -8.94 -25.48 6.58
N LEU A 147 -10.23 -25.55 6.25
CA LEU A 147 -10.90 -24.50 5.49
C LEU A 147 -10.92 -23.17 6.27
N GLY A 148 -11.19 -23.24 7.57
CA GLY A 148 -11.08 -22.08 8.47
C GLY A 148 -9.68 -21.49 8.44
N ALA A 149 -8.63 -22.30 8.62
CA ALA A 149 -7.25 -21.84 8.58
C ALA A 149 -6.90 -21.15 7.25
N ILE A 150 -7.30 -21.73 6.11
CA ILE A 150 -7.09 -21.15 4.78
C ILE A 150 -7.81 -19.79 4.66
N ALA A 151 -9.05 -19.68 5.13
CA ALA A 151 -9.79 -18.42 5.14
C ALA A 151 -9.12 -17.37 6.05
N GLY A 152 -8.58 -17.78 7.19
CA GLY A 152 -7.80 -16.92 8.08
C GLY A 152 -6.50 -16.42 7.43
N VAL A 153 -5.77 -17.29 6.72
CA VAL A 153 -4.58 -16.91 5.93
C VAL A 153 -4.94 -15.89 4.86
N ALA A 154 -5.99 -16.16 4.06
CA ALA A 154 -6.43 -15.24 3.01
C ALA A 154 -6.85 -13.88 3.58
N THR A 155 -7.55 -13.86 4.71
CA THR A 155 -7.94 -12.63 5.41
C THR A 155 -6.71 -11.85 5.88
N ALA A 156 -5.72 -12.51 6.46
CA ALA A 156 -4.48 -11.87 6.90
C ALA A 156 -3.73 -11.20 5.72
N ILE A 157 -3.61 -11.91 4.59
CA ILE A 157 -2.99 -11.40 3.36
C ILE A 157 -3.73 -10.17 2.84
N ALA A 158 -5.07 -10.22 2.83
CA ALA A 158 -5.90 -9.10 2.37
C ALA A 158 -5.73 -7.86 3.27
N LEU A 159 -5.71 -8.03 4.60
CA LEU A 159 -5.46 -6.93 5.54
C LEU A 159 -4.07 -6.32 5.36
N ASP A 160 -3.04 -7.15 5.18
CA ASP A 160 -1.69 -6.68 4.92
C ASP A 160 -1.63 -5.82 3.65
N ALA A 161 -2.09 -6.38 2.52
CA ALA A 161 -1.98 -5.74 1.21
C ALA A 161 -2.88 -4.50 1.07
N ALA A 162 -4.11 -4.54 1.58
CA ALA A 162 -5.08 -3.47 1.37
C ALA A 162 -4.97 -2.34 2.41
N TRP A 163 -4.63 -2.67 3.66
CA TRP A 163 -4.63 -1.72 4.77
C TRP A 163 -3.23 -1.42 5.27
N LEU A 164 -2.46 -2.44 5.64
CA LEU A 164 -1.14 -2.22 6.22
C LEU A 164 -0.08 -1.82 5.21
N ALA A 165 -0.26 -2.01 3.90
CA ALA A 165 0.75 -1.70 2.87
C ALA A 165 0.57 -0.31 2.21
N ARG A 166 0.17 0.69 3.00
CA ARG A 166 0.00 2.10 2.56
C ARG A 166 0.95 3.04 3.28
N GLU A 167 1.72 3.81 2.53
CA GLU A 167 2.68 4.76 3.08
C GLU A 167 2.34 6.19 2.66
N THR A 168 2.31 7.11 3.63
CA THR A 168 2.14 8.53 3.35
C THR A 168 3.51 9.17 3.14
N ARG A 169 3.73 9.80 1.99
CA ARG A 169 4.97 10.48 1.63
C ARG A 169 4.67 11.89 1.13
N PRO A 170 5.61 12.84 1.25
CA PRO A 170 5.50 14.10 0.54
C PRO A 170 5.32 13.82 -0.95
N LYS A 171 4.28 14.40 -1.55
CA LYS A 171 3.99 14.31 -2.96
C LYS A 171 5.21 14.82 -3.70
N ARG A 172 5.81 13.95 -4.50
CA ARG A 172 6.88 14.39 -5.38
C ARG A 172 6.25 15.34 -6.39
N GLU A 173 6.69 16.60 -6.40
CA GLU A 173 6.35 17.46 -7.51
C GLU A 173 6.81 16.75 -8.78
N PRO A 174 5.91 16.53 -9.77
CA PRO A 174 6.35 16.03 -11.05
C PRO A 174 7.46 16.97 -11.54
N PRO A 175 8.55 16.44 -12.11
CA PRO A 175 9.59 17.30 -12.65
C PRO A 175 8.91 18.28 -13.58
N LYS A 176 8.94 19.58 -13.25
CA LYS A 176 8.38 20.62 -14.10
C LYS A 176 9.03 20.41 -15.46
N ALA A 177 8.21 20.26 -16.50
CA ALA A 177 8.70 20.02 -17.85
C ALA A 177 9.79 21.05 -18.16
N ALA A 178 11.04 20.60 -18.09
CA ALA A 178 12.20 21.42 -18.24
C ALA A 178 12.78 21.05 -19.58
N SER A 179 13.03 22.05 -20.40
CA SER A 179 13.78 21.88 -21.63
C SER A 179 15.02 22.76 -21.54
N ALA A 180 16.17 22.17 -21.84
CA ALA A 180 17.43 22.88 -21.86
C ALA A 180 18.19 22.51 -23.15
N PRO A 181 18.82 23.49 -23.80
CA PRO A 181 19.76 23.18 -24.87
C PRO A 181 20.94 22.41 -24.26
N LEU A 182 21.25 21.25 -24.83
CA LEU A 182 22.44 20.49 -24.49
C LEU A 182 23.54 20.89 -25.49
N LEU A 183 24.61 21.51 -24.99
CA LEU A 183 25.82 21.71 -25.78
C LEU A 183 26.92 20.83 -25.20
N GLN A 184 27.28 19.78 -25.92
CA GLN A 184 28.41 18.93 -25.56
C GLN A 184 29.60 19.28 -26.45
N VAL A 185 30.67 19.74 -25.83
CA VAL A 185 31.93 20.07 -26.51
C VAL A 185 32.96 19.00 -26.17
N SER A 186 33.55 18.38 -27.19
CA SER A 186 34.68 17.46 -27.09
C SER A 186 35.89 18.03 -27.82
N GLN A 187 37.07 17.44 -27.64
CA GLN A 187 38.31 17.90 -28.30
C GLN A 187 38.25 17.87 -29.84
N HIS A 188 37.34 17.07 -30.42
CA HIS A 188 37.24 16.88 -31.86
C HIS A 188 35.86 17.19 -32.44
N SER A 189 34.87 17.52 -31.60
CA SER A 189 33.50 17.75 -32.07
C SER A 189 32.71 18.64 -31.10
N ALA A 190 31.75 19.38 -31.65
CA ALA A 190 30.70 20.05 -30.89
C ALA A 190 29.35 19.45 -31.32
N MET A 191 28.55 19.03 -30.35
CA MET A 191 27.23 18.46 -30.56
C MET A 191 26.20 19.35 -29.85
N GLY A 192 25.22 19.85 -30.62
CA GLY A 192 24.06 20.56 -30.09
C GLY A 192 22.86 19.63 -30.07
N GLY A 193 22.17 19.57 -28.94
CA GLY A 193 20.95 18.79 -28.77
C GLY A 193 19.93 19.53 -27.94
N TRP A 194 18.74 18.95 -27.85
CA TRP A 194 17.69 19.42 -26.95
C TRP A 194 17.43 18.30 -25.95
N GLN A 195 17.58 18.58 -24.66
CA GLN A 195 17.22 17.63 -23.61
C GLN A 195 16.00 18.16 -22.88
N GLY A 196 15.00 17.31 -22.70
CA GLY A 196 13.84 17.63 -21.88
C GLY A 196 13.36 16.46 -21.06
N THR A 197 12.74 16.75 -19.93
CA THR A 197 11.90 15.81 -19.19
C THR A 197 10.46 16.08 -19.60
N PHE A 198 9.87 15.18 -20.39
CA PHE A 198 8.47 15.22 -20.83
C PHE A 198 7.67 14.08 -20.19
#